data_AF-A0A560F5T0-F1
#
_entry.id   AF-A0A560F5T0-F1
#
_cell.length_a   1.000
_cell.length_b   1.000
_cell.length_c   1.000
_cell.angle_alpha   90.00
_cell.angle_beta   90.00
_cell.angle_gamma   90.00
#
_symmetry.space_group_name_H-M   'P 1'
#
loop_
_entity.id
_entity.type
_entity.pdbx_description
1 polymer ?
#
loop_
_entity_poly.entity_id
_entity_poly.type
_entity_poly.pdbx_seq_one_letter_code
_entity_poly.pdbx_strand_id
1 'polypeptide(L)' 'MTQYSTYSLVLREHIADLDPLIDRWTSGHFRLTGAAQGEAEEFVGRLKELRADLVSRMTRPDLDGRIASQVADGMTVR' A
#
# COMPACT_ATOMS: atom_id res chain seq x y z
N MET A 1 17.91 17.97 -2.98
CA MET A 1 17.04 17.23 -3.93
C MET A 1 17.18 15.75 -3.61
N THR A 2 16.19 15.17 -2.94
CA THR A 2 16.15 13.73 -2.67
C THR A 2 15.77 13.02 -3.97
N GLN A 3 16.73 12.33 -4.59
CA GLN A 3 16.44 11.39 -5.66
C GLN A 3 15.60 10.26 -5.05
N TYR A 4 14.33 10.20 -5.43
CA TYR A 4 13.49 9.07 -5.09
C TYR A 4 13.67 8.01 -6.18
N SER A 5 14.08 6.80 -5.79
CA SER A 5 14.03 5.61 -6.66
C SER A 5 12.61 5.48 -7.22
N THR A 6 12.44 5.09 -8.49
CA THR A 6 11.13 4.87 -9.11
C THR A 6 10.21 4.00 -8.22
N TYR A 7 10.80 3.03 -7.52
CA TYR A 7 10.10 2.20 -6.53
C TYR A 7 9.48 3.02 -5.38
N SER A 8 10.25 3.94 -4.79
CA SER A 8 9.76 4.82 -3.72
C SER A 8 8.72 5.85 -4.20
N LEU A 9 8.69 6.20 -5.49
CA LEU A 9 7.62 7.00 -6.09
C LEU A 9 6.31 6.19 -6.17
N VAL A 10 6.38 4.98 -6.71
CA VAL A 10 5.22 4.07 -6.84
C VAL A 10 4.60 3.75 -5.49
N LEU A 11 5.41 3.51 -4.44
CA LEU A 11 4.90 3.29 -3.09
C LEU A 11 4.11 4.50 -2.55
N ARG A 12 4.54 5.73 -2.86
CA ARG A 12 3.82 6.93 -2.44
C ARG A 12 2.52 7.13 -3.20
N GLU A 13 2.49 6.85 -4.49
CA GLU A 13 1.27 6.90 -5.29
C GLU A 13 0.23 5.92 -4.73
N HIS A 14 0.62 4.69 -4.43
CA HIS A 14 -0.27 3.72 -3.80
C HIS A 14 -0.77 4.14 -2.41
N ILE A 15 0.07 4.78 -1.59
CA ILE A 15 -0.39 5.33 -0.30
C ILE A 15 -1.39 6.47 -0.53
N ALA A 16 -1.13 7.35 -1.49
CA ALA A 16 -2.00 8.47 -1.82
C ALA A 16 -3.37 8.01 -2.36
N ASP A 17 -3.44 6.84 -3.00
CA ASP A 17 -4.70 6.22 -3.42
C ASP A 17 -5.45 5.54 -2.25
N LEU A 18 -4.72 4.95 -1.30
CA LEU A 18 -5.31 4.24 -0.16
C LEU A 18 -5.86 5.20 0.92
N ASP A 19 -5.19 6.32 1.16
CA ASP A 19 -5.61 7.32 2.15
C ASP A 19 -7.07 7.79 1.98
N PRO A 20 -7.52 8.28 0.81
CA PRO A 20 -8.90 8.71 0.60
C PRO A 20 -9.90 7.55 0.66
N LEU A 21 -9.48 6.32 0.29
CA LEU A 21 -10.33 5.14 0.41
C LEU A 21 -10.60 4.83 1.89
N ILE A 22 -9.55 4.78 2.72
CA ILE A 22 -9.67 4.54 4.17
C ILE A 22 -10.50 5.64 4.83
N ASP A 23 -10.23 6.91 4.49
CA ASP A 23 -10.99 8.05 5.03
C ASP A 23 -12.49 7.93 4.69
N ARG A 24 -12.82 7.64 3.42
CA ARG A 24 -14.20 7.45 2.99
C ARG A 24 -14.92 6.36 3.77
N TRP A 25 -14.29 5.20 3.97
CA TRP A 25 -14.91 4.08 4.70
C TRP A 25 -15.00 4.33 6.21
N THR A 26 -14.11 5.13 6.79
CA THR A 26 -14.09 5.44 8.24
C THR A 26 -14.91 6.67 8.62
N SER A 27 -15.22 7.55 7.66
CA SER A 27 -16.00 8.79 7.85
C SER A 27 -17.48 8.58 8.24
N GLY A 28 -17.94 7.33 8.34
CA GLY A 28 -19.36 7.02 8.60
C GLY A 28 -20.28 7.32 7.42
N HIS A 29 -19.72 7.52 6.21
CA HIS A 29 -20.49 7.74 4.99
C HIS A 29 -21.42 6.57 4.65
N PHE A 30 -21.03 5.35 5.02
CA PHE A 30 -21.83 4.15 4.81
C PHE A 30 -22.62 3.80 6.07
N ARG A 31 -23.95 3.74 5.96
CA ARG A 31 -24.82 3.16 6.99
C ARG A 31 -24.94 1.66 6.76
N LEU A 32 -24.05 0.91 7.40
CA LEU A 32 -24.04 -0.56 7.35
C LEU A 32 -24.57 -1.12 8.66
N THR A 33 -25.19 -2.28 8.61
CA THR A 33 -25.76 -2.95 9.79
C THR A 33 -25.50 -4.45 9.73
N GLY A 34 -25.33 -5.08 10.89
CA GLY A 34 -25.16 -6.53 10.99
C GLY A 34 -23.87 -7.01 10.29
N ALA A 35 -23.96 -8.10 9.54
CA ALA A 35 -22.79 -8.71 8.86
C ALA A 35 -22.05 -7.73 7.94
N ALA A 36 -22.78 -6.87 7.22
CA ALA A 36 -22.19 -5.89 6.31
C ALA A 36 -21.31 -4.86 7.03
N GLN A 37 -21.63 -4.54 8.29
CA GLN A 37 -20.78 -3.65 9.10
C GLN A 37 -19.49 -4.36 9.50
N GLY A 38 -19.57 -5.60 9.96
CA GLY A 38 -18.39 -6.40 10.33
C GLY A 38 -17.44 -6.63 9.14
N GLU A 39 -17.99 -6.95 7.96
CA GLU A 39 -17.20 -7.10 6.74
C GLU A 39 -16.51 -5.80 6.31
N ALA A 40 -17.20 -4.65 6.46
CA ALA A 40 -16.60 -3.36 6.16
C ALA A 40 -15.49 -2.99 7.15
N GLU A 41 -15.67 -3.29 8.43
CA GLU A 41 -14.63 -3.08 9.46
C GLU A 41 -13.39 -3.94 9.18
N GLU A 42 -13.58 -5.21 8.81
CA GLU A 42 -12.49 -6.12 8.42
C GLU A 42 -11.77 -5.62 7.15
N PHE A 43 -12.53 -5.20 6.15
CA PHE A 43 -11.99 -4.63 4.91
C PHE A 43 -11.15 -3.38 5.19
N VAL A 44 -11.65 -2.44 6.01
CA VAL A 44 -10.90 -1.25 6.43
C VAL A 44 -9.65 -1.64 7.22
N GLY A 45 -9.72 -2.67 8.07
CA GLY A 45 -8.57 -3.23 8.77
C GLY A 45 -7.45 -3.64 7.80
N ARG A 46 -7.79 -4.44 6.79
CA ARG A 46 -6.84 -4.87 5.75
C ARG A 46 -6.24 -3.70 4.95
N LEU A 47 -7.04 -2.66 4.65
CA LEU A 47 -6.53 -1.46 3.98
C LEU A 47 -5.49 -0.72 4.84
N LYS A 48 -5.73 -0.61 6.16
CA LYS A 48 -4.80 0.01 7.11
C LYS A 48 -3.51 -0.79 7.25
N GLU A 49 -3.61 -2.11 7.30
CA GLU A 49 -2.44 -3.02 7.32
C GLU A 49 -1.59 -2.86 6.06
N LEU A 50 -2.23 -2.88 4.88
CA LEU A 50 -1.54 -2.67 3.61
C LEU A 50 -0.83 -1.32 3.56
N ARG A 51 -1.51 -0.24 3.96
CA ARG A 51 -0.91 1.09 4.04
C ARG A 51 0.31 1.11 4.97
N ALA A 52 0.22 0.49 6.14
CA ALA A 52 1.32 0.41 7.09
C ALA A 52 2.53 -0.36 6.52
N ASP A 53 2.28 -1.44 5.78
CA ASP A 53 3.32 -2.20 5.09
C ASP A 53 4.02 -1.36 4.00
N LEU A 54 3.27 -0.61 3.18
CA LEU A 54 3.85 0.28 2.17
C LEU A 54 4.73 1.38 2.80
N VAL A 55 4.27 1.99 3.90
CA VAL A 55 5.06 2.97 4.67
C VAL A 55 6.31 2.33 5.27
N SER A 56 6.19 1.10 5.80
CA SER A 56 7.33 0.34 6.34
C SER A 56 8.38 0.07 5.25
N ARG A 57 7.97 -0.29 4.04
CA ARG A 57 8.86 -0.47 2.89
C ARG A 57 9.55 0.82 2.46
N MET A 58 8.88 1.97 2.56
CA MET A 58 9.50 3.27 2.28
C MET A 58 10.59 3.66 3.29
N THR A 59 10.48 3.21 4.54
CA THR A 59 11.45 3.51 5.61
C THR A 59 12.63 2.54 5.67
N ARG A 60 12.62 1.48 4.83
CA ARG A 60 13.68 0.47 4.73
C ARG A 60 14.38 0.55 3.36
N PRO A 61 15.36 1.44 3.19
CA PRO A 61 16.10 1.59 1.92
C PRO A 61 16.87 0.32 1.50
N ASP A 62 17.16 -0.59 2.44
CA ASP A 62 17.86 -1.86 2.14
C ASP A 62 17.07 -2.83 1.25
N LEU A 63 15.77 -2.62 1.07
CA LEU A 63 14.91 -3.44 0.19
C LEU A 63 14.93 -2.97 -1.27
N ASP A 64 15.29 -1.71 -1.53
CA ASP A 64 15.40 -1.13 -2.89
C ASP A 64 16.43 -1.92 -3.74
N GLY A 65 17.52 -2.37 -3.11
CA GLY A 65 18.57 -3.17 -3.76
C GLY A 65 18.19 -4.62 -4.08
N ARG A 66 17.25 -5.23 -3.34
CA ARG A 66 16.85 -6.64 -3.58
C ARG A 66 15.79 -6.78 -4.67
N ILE A 67 14.92 -5.78 -4.84
CA ILE A 67 13.87 -5.82 -5.86
C ILE A 67 14.48 -5.60 -7.26
N ALA A 68 15.44 -4.69 -7.39
CA ALA A 68 16.20 -4.53 -8.63
C ALA A 68 16.91 -5.83 -9.07
N SER A 69 17.41 -6.61 -8.11
CA SER A 69 18.10 -7.87 -8.40
C SER A 69 17.15 -9.00 -8.84
N GLN A 70 15.89 -9.01 -8.40
CA GLN A 70 14.90 -10.03 -8.82
C GLN A 70 14.24 -9.70 -10.17
N VAL A 71 14.08 -8.42 -10.50
CA VAL A 71 13.55 -8.00 -11.81
C VAL A 71 14.57 -8.24 -12.93
N ALA A 72 15.87 -8.10 -12.65
CA ALA A 72 16.93 -8.40 -13.61
C ALA A 72 17.03 -9.90 -13.96
N ASP A 73 16.77 -10.80 -13.01
CA ASP A 73 16.80 -12.25 -13.21
C ASP A 73 15.56 -12.79 -13.95
N GLY A 74 14.40 -12.12 -13.83
CA GLY A 74 13.18 -12.51 -14.53
C GLY A 74 13.14 -12.16 -16.03
N MET A 75 14.01 -11.25 -16.48
CA MET A 75 14.00 -10.71 -17.85
C MET A 75 14.95 -11.44 -18.82
N THR A 76 15.66 -12.48 -18.35
CA THR A 76 16.66 -13.23 -19.14
C THR A 76 16.27 -14.67 -19.46
N VAL A 77 15.01 -15.08 -19.25
CA VAL A 77 14.53 -16.37 -19.74
C VAL A 77 14.05 -16.19 -21.19
N ARG A 78 14.92 -16.54 -22.14
CA ARG A 78 14.68 -16.51 -23.59
C ARG A 78 14.66 -17.93 -24.15
#